data_AF-A0A977KZB3-F1
#
_entry.id   AF-A0A977KZB3-F1
#
_cell.length_a   1.000
_cell.length_b   1.000
_cell.length_c   1.000
_cell.angle_alpha   90.00
_cell.angle_beta   90.00
_cell.angle_gamma   90.00
#
_symmetry.space_group_name_H-M   'P 1'
#
loop_
_entity.id
_entity.type
_entity.pdbx_description
1 polymer ?
#
loop_
_entity_poly.entity_id
_entity_poly.type
_entity_poly.pdbx_seq_one_letter_code
_entity_poly.pdbx_strand_id
1 'polypeptide(L)'
;MVATGDQANSESSSEAIQVQKKQPSYFRSVFTSTFITIFLAEMGDKTQLSTLLISAESQSPWIVFAGSASALIVTSLLGVLIGYWIARRLSPQVLDLSVAILLLLITGLLIGDVITY
;
A
#
# COMPACT_ATOMS: atom_id res chain seq x y z
N MET A 1 9.58 -27.55 57.78
CA MET A 1 9.36 -26.45 56.83
C MET A 1 9.86 -26.89 55.46
N VAL A 2 9.09 -27.74 54.77
CA VAL A 2 9.39 -28.32 53.43
C VAL A 2 8.05 -28.51 52.71
N ALA A 3 7.52 -27.44 52.08
CA ALA A 3 6.27 -27.51 51.30
C ALA A 3 6.11 -26.36 50.28
N THR A 4 7.19 -25.67 49.88
CA THR A 4 7.11 -24.47 49.02
C THR A 4 7.77 -24.68 47.64
N GLY A 5 8.49 -25.80 47.43
CA GLY A 5 9.25 -26.05 46.20
C GLY A 5 8.50 -26.73 45.05
N ASP A 6 7.33 -27.35 45.31
CA ASP A 6 6.64 -28.19 44.32
C ASP A 6 5.54 -27.43 43.55
N GLN A 7 4.88 -26.45 44.18
CA GLN A 7 3.80 -25.68 43.54
C GLN A 7 4.30 -24.63 42.52
N ALA A 8 5.52 -24.11 42.71
CA ALA A 8 6.12 -23.14 41.79
C ALA A 8 6.46 -23.74 40.41
N ASN A 9 6.66 -25.06 40.32
CA ASN A 9 7.04 -25.73 39.09
C ASN A 9 5.84 -26.13 38.20
N SER A 10 4.66 -26.33 38.81
CA SER A 10 3.41 -26.65 38.11
C SER A 10 2.75 -25.44 37.45
N GLU A 11 2.90 -24.25 38.02
CA GLU A 11 2.37 -23.00 37.45
C GLU A 11 3.19 -22.52 36.25
N SER A 12 4.53 -22.54 36.34
CA SER A 12 5.41 -22.20 35.21
C SER A 12 5.28 -23.16 34.01
N SER A 13 4.94 -24.43 34.27
CA SER A 13 4.69 -25.41 33.20
C SER A 13 3.36 -25.20 32.49
N SER A 14 2.39 -24.54 33.15
CA SER A 14 1.07 -24.26 32.58
C SER A 14 1.05 -22.97 31.75
N GLU A 15 1.89 -21.99 32.09
CA GLU A 15 2.10 -20.77 31.28
C GLU A 15 2.92 -21.02 30.01
N ALA A 16 3.86 -21.97 30.03
CA ALA A 16 4.70 -22.30 28.88
C ALA A 16 3.94 -22.98 27.70
N ILE A 17 2.68 -23.39 27.92
CA ILE A 17 1.88 -24.17 26.95
C ILE A 17 0.80 -23.32 26.24
N GLN A 18 0.77 -21.98 26.29
CA GLN A 18 -0.37 -21.26 25.63
C GLN A 18 -0.10 -20.09 24.69
N VAL A 19 1.13 -19.75 24.31
CA VAL A 19 1.32 -18.79 23.21
C VAL A 19 2.44 -19.21 22.26
N GLN A 20 2.42 -20.46 21.78
CA GLN A 20 3.08 -20.80 20.52
C GLN A 20 2.17 -20.33 19.37
N LYS A 21 2.01 -19.00 19.25
CA LYS A 21 1.30 -18.37 18.13
C LYS A 21 2.17 -18.59 16.90
N LYS A 22 1.88 -19.68 16.17
CA LYS A 22 2.47 -20.03 14.86
C LYS A 22 2.70 -18.73 14.09
N GLN A 23 3.97 -18.33 13.97
CA GLN A 23 4.30 -17.11 13.25
C GLN A 23 3.71 -17.25 11.85
N PRO A 24 2.66 -16.48 11.51
CA PRO A 24 2.19 -16.50 10.14
C PRO A 24 3.38 -16.01 9.32
N SER A 25 3.62 -16.65 8.18
CA SER A 25 4.63 -16.23 7.21
C SER A 25 4.44 -14.73 6.94
N TYR A 26 5.19 -13.86 7.63
CA TYR A 26 4.97 -12.42 7.63
C TYR A 26 4.95 -11.88 6.21
N PHE A 27 5.85 -12.39 5.37
CA PHE A 27 5.91 -12.05 3.95
C PHE A 27 4.62 -12.38 3.19
N ARG A 28 4.02 -13.56 3.40
CA ARG A 28 2.79 -13.96 2.71
C ARG A 28 1.59 -13.18 3.23
N SER A 29 1.53 -12.95 4.55
CA SER A 29 0.47 -12.14 5.16
C SER A 29 0.51 -10.70 4.66
N VAL A 30 1.70 -10.09 4.66
CA VAL A 30 1.91 -8.70 4.19
C VAL A 30 1.69 -8.60 2.69
N PHE A 31 2.24 -9.53 1.90
CA PHE A 31 2.03 -9.55 0.45
C PHE A 31 0.55 -9.67 0.10
N THR A 32 -0.15 -10.64 0.69
CA THR A 32 -1.58 -10.85 0.42
C THR A 32 -2.43 -9.67 0.91
N SER A 33 -2.16 -9.11 2.09
CA SER A 33 -2.90 -7.95 2.58
C SER A 33 -2.67 -6.72 1.71
N THR A 34 -1.41 -6.41 1.38
CA THR A 34 -1.07 -5.24 0.55
C THR A 34 -1.60 -5.41 -0.88
N PHE A 35 -1.48 -6.61 -1.45
CA PHE A 35 -2.05 -6.91 -2.77
C PHE A 35 -3.56 -6.71 -2.77
N ILE A 36 -4.30 -7.30 -1.83
CA ILE A 36 -5.76 -7.16 -1.76
C ILE A 36 -6.17 -5.71 -1.54
N THR A 37 -5.51 -4.99 -0.63
CA THR A 37 -5.82 -3.59 -0.36
C THR A 37 -5.60 -2.70 -1.58
N ILE A 38 -4.45 -2.82 -2.25
CA ILE A 38 -4.15 -2.04 -3.46
C ILE A 38 -5.07 -2.48 -4.61
N PHE A 39 -5.27 -3.77 -4.79
CA PHE A 39 -6.16 -4.32 -5.82
C PHE A 39 -7.59 -3.81 -5.63
N LEU A 40 -8.16 -3.81 -4.42
CA LEU A 40 -9.49 -3.24 -4.20
C LEU A 40 -9.52 -1.72 -4.38
N ALA A 41 -8.47 -1.01 -3.98
CA ALA A 41 -8.38 0.43 -4.16
C ALA A 41 -8.27 0.82 -5.65
N GLU A 42 -7.66 -0.03 -6.48
CA GLU A 42 -7.44 0.22 -7.90
C GLU A 42 -8.43 -0.53 -8.82
N MET A 43 -9.16 -1.54 -8.33
CA MET A 43 -10.13 -2.30 -9.12
C MET A 43 -11.24 -1.37 -9.60
N GLY A 44 -11.25 -1.11 -10.91
CA GLY A 44 -12.19 -0.18 -11.51
C GLY A 44 -11.66 1.24 -11.66
N ASP A 45 -10.36 1.47 -11.46
CA ASP A 45 -9.75 2.72 -11.91
C ASP A 45 -9.97 2.89 -13.42
N LYS A 46 -10.35 4.10 -13.82
CA LYS A 46 -10.63 4.46 -15.21
C LYS A 46 -9.44 4.16 -16.11
N THR A 47 -8.22 4.16 -15.56
CA THR A 47 -6.99 3.77 -16.25
C THR A 47 -6.97 2.29 -16.65
N GLN A 48 -7.53 1.38 -15.83
CA GLN A 48 -7.61 -0.06 -16.16
C GLN A 48 -8.59 -0.32 -17.31
N LEU A 49 -9.76 0.34 -17.30
CA LEU A 49 -10.73 0.26 -18.40
C LEU A 49 -10.19 0.92 -19.68
N SER A 50 -9.52 2.07 -19.57
CA SER A 50 -8.88 2.73 -20.72
C SER A 50 -7.80 1.83 -21.33
N THR A 51 -6.96 1.22 -20.51
CA THR A 51 -5.93 0.26 -20.98
C THR A 51 -6.56 -0.96 -21.63
N LEU A 52 -7.65 -1.49 -21.08
CA LEU A 52 -8.38 -2.63 -21.63
C LEU A 52 -9.03 -2.27 -22.97
N LEU A 53 -9.64 -1.09 -23.10
CA LEU A 53 -10.23 -0.60 -24.35
C LEU A 53 -9.16 -0.37 -25.43
N ILE A 54 -8.04 0.28 -25.08
CA ILE A 54 -6.90 0.47 -25.99
C ILE A 54 -6.33 -0.91 -26.41
N SER A 55 -6.27 -1.87 -25.49
CA SER A 55 -5.83 -3.24 -25.78
C SER A 55 -6.84 -4.00 -26.64
N ALA A 56 -8.14 -3.70 -26.53
CA ALA A 56 -9.20 -4.36 -27.30
C ALA A 56 -9.33 -3.80 -28.73
N GLU A 57 -9.05 -2.50 -28.93
CA GLU A 57 -8.99 -1.89 -30.27
C GLU A 57 -7.65 -2.17 -31.00
N SER A 58 -6.58 -2.49 -30.27
CA SER A 58 -5.28 -2.73 -30.88
C SER A 58 -5.17 -4.13 -31.47
N GLN A 59 -4.68 -4.24 -32.72
CA GLN A 59 -4.42 -5.53 -33.38
C GLN A 59 -3.32 -6.37 -32.69
N SER A 60 -2.64 -5.82 -31.66
CA SER A 60 -1.58 -6.50 -30.90
C SER A 60 -1.68 -6.22 -29.39
N PRO A 61 -2.61 -6.85 -28.66
CA PRO A 61 -2.87 -6.59 -27.23
C PRO A 61 -1.63 -6.75 -26.34
N TRP A 62 -0.71 -7.65 -26.71
CA TRP A 62 0.55 -7.85 -25.99
C TRP A 62 1.50 -6.64 -26.00
N ILE A 63 1.51 -5.86 -27.10
CA ILE A 63 2.37 -4.68 -27.22
C ILE A 63 1.84 -3.55 -26.34
N VAL A 64 0.51 -3.37 -26.32
CA VAL A 64 -0.16 -2.39 -25.45
C VAL A 64 0.08 -2.73 -23.97
N PHE A 65 -0.05 -4.01 -23.59
CA PHE A 65 0.23 -4.47 -22.24
C PHE A 65 1.70 -4.21 -21.83
N ALA A 66 2.66 -4.56 -22.70
CA ALA A 66 4.07 -4.32 -22.41
C ALA A 66 4.38 -2.81 -22.30
N GLY A 67 3.76 -2.00 -23.16
CA GLY A 67 3.87 -0.54 -23.14
C GLY A 67 3.35 0.05 -21.83
N SER A 68 2.12 -0.26 -21.44
CA SER A 68 1.51 0.27 -20.20
C SER A 68 2.22 -0.24 -18.94
N ALA A 69 2.60 -1.52 -18.90
CA ALA A 69 3.35 -2.09 -17.79
C ALA A 69 4.73 -1.43 -17.62
N SER A 70 5.46 -1.23 -18.72
CA SER A 70 6.76 -0.54 -18.68
C SER A 70 6.61 0.93 -18.26
N ALA A 71 5.59 1.63 -18.77
CA ALA A 71 5.30 3.00 -18.39
C ALA A 71 4.97 3.14 -16.90
N LEU A 72 4.19 2.20 -16.35
CA LEU A 72 3.87 2.15 -14.92
C LEU A 72 5.14 1.96 -14.09
N ILE A 73 5.97 0.97 -14.43
CA ILE A 73 7.24 0.69 -13.72
C ILE A 73 8.15 1.92 -13.72
N VAL A 74 8.32 2.56 -14.88
CA VAL A 74 9.18 3.75 -15.03
C VAL A 74 8.62 4.91 -14.21
N THR A 75 7.32 5.15 -14.28
CA THR A 75 6.67 6.23 -13.54
C THR A 75 6.75 6.02 -12.03
N SER A 76 6.49 4.80 -11.56
CA SER A 76 6.62 4.45 -10.15
C SER A 76 8.07 4.59 -9.67
N LEU A 77 9.05 4.16 -10.46
CA LEU A 77 10.47 4.29 -10.11
C LEU A 77 10.88 5.76 -9.99
N LEU A 78 10.47 6.60 -10.94
CA LEU A 78 10.71 8.05 -10.89
C LEU A 78 10.03 8.68 -9.67
N GLY A 79 8.78 8.32 -9.39
CA GLY A 79 8.03 8.80 -8.23
C GLY A 79 8.71 8.46 -6.91
N VAL A 80 9.17 7.21 -6.75
CA VAL A 80 9.92 6.78 -5.55
C VAL A 80 11.25 7.49 -5.43
N LEU A 81 12.00 7.66 -6.53
CA LEU A 81 13.31 8.33 -6.49
C LEU A 81 13.18 9.81 -6.09
N ILE A 82 12.24 10.52 -6.72
CA ILE A 82 11.94 11.93 -6.41
C ILE A 82 11.40 12.06 -4.99
N GLY A 83 10.44 11.21 -4.60
CA GLY A 83 9.86 11.19 -3.27
C GLY A 83 10.90 10.92 -2.19
N TYR A 84 11.82 9.97 -2.41
CA TYR A 84 12.91 9.69 -1.49
C TYR A 84 13.88 10.87 -1.36
N TRP A 85 14.21 11.54 -2.47
CA TRP A 85 15.09 12.71 -2.45
C TRP A 85 14.48 13.87 -1.65
N ILE A 86 13.18 14.11 -1.85
CA ILE A 86 12.40 15.12 -1.12
C ILE A 86 12.29 14.76 0.37
N ALA A 87 11.97 13.51 0.69
CA ALA A 87 11.84 13.02 2.06
C ALA A 87 13.14 13.11 2.87
N ARG A 88 14.30 13.06 2.20
CA ARG A 88 15.61 13.28 2.85
C ARG A 88 15.91 14.75 3.17
N ARG A 89 15.29 15.69 2.45
CA ARG A 89 15.55 17.14 2.56
C ARG A 89 14.53 17.87 3.45
N LEU A 90 13.33 17.33 3.60
CA LEU A 90 12.21 17.98 4.31
C LEU A 90 11.81 17.19 5.55
N SER A 91 11.42 17.89 6.62
CA SER A 91 10.86 17.22 7.80
C SER A 91 9.49 16.63 7.47
N PRO A 92 9.09 15.49 8.08
CA PRO A 92 7.81 14.83 7.81
C PRO A 92 6.60 15.75 7.98
N GLN A 93 6.67 16.67 8.96
CA GLN A 93 5.60 17.62 9.27
C GLN A 93 5.33 18.61 8.12
N VAL A 94 6.38 19.04 7.43
CA VAL A 94 6.24 19.96 6.29
C VAL A 94 5.67 19.22 5.08
N LEU A 95 6.02 17.94 4.90
CA LEU A 95 5.49 17.11 3.83
C LEU A 95 3.99 16.87 3.98
N ASP A 96 3.55 16.45 5.17
CA ASP A 96 2.13 16.18 5.43
C ASP A 96 1.28 17.44 5.25
N LEU A 97 1.74 18.58 5.76
CA LEU A 97 1.05 19.86 5.58
C LEU A 97 1.01 20.29 4.11
N SER A 98 2.11 20.12 3.38
CA SER A 98 2.18 20.49 1.95
C SER A 98 1.22 19.65 1.12
N VAL A 99 1.20 18.33 1.34
CA VAL A 99 0.28 17.41 0.65
C VAL A 99 -1.17 17.74 0.99
N ALA A 100 -1.49 18.00 2.26
CA ALA A 100 -2.84 18.36 2.68
C ALA A 100 -3.34 19.65 2.01
N ILE A 101 -2.51 20.70 1.98
CA ILE A 101 -2.85 21.99 1.33
C ILE A 101 -3.00 21.80 -0.18
N LEU A 102 -2.07 21.09 -0.81
CA LEU A 102 -2.09 20.85 -2.25
C LEU A 102 -3.36 20.11 -2.67
N LEU A 103 -3.72 19.06 -1.93
CA LEU A 103 -4.92 18.27 -2.20
C LEU A 103 -6.19 19.11 -2.01
N LEU A 104 -6.28 19.87 -0.91
CA LEU A 104 -7.42 20.76 -0.65
C LEU A 104 -7.57 21.83 -1.74
N LEU A 105 -6.47 22.40 -2.22
CA LEU A 105 -6.48 23.39 -3.29
C LEU A 105 -6.95 22.78 -4.61
N ILE A 106 -6.40 21.62 -5.00
CA ILE A 106 -6.81 20.91 -6.23
C ILE A 106 -8.29 20.57 -6.18
N THR A 107 -8.78 20.01 -5.05
CA THR A 107 -10.20 19.69 -4.88
C THR A 107 -11.07 20.93 -4.93
N GLY A 108 -10.67 22.03 -4.29
CA GLY A 108 -11.40 23.30 -4.32
C GLY A 108 -11.50 23.89 -5.73
N LEU A 109 -10.41 23.87 -6.49
CA LEU A 109 -10.41 24.32 -7.88
C LEU A 109 -11.31 23.45 -8.77
N LEU A 110 -11.19 22.12 -8.65
CA LEU A 110 -12.01 21.20 -9.46
C LEU A 110 -13.50 21.40 -9.17
N ILE A 111 -13.88 21.59 -7.91
CA ILE A 111 -15.27 21.85 -7.52
C ILE A 111 -15.74 23.20 -8.07
N GLY A 112 -14.89 24.23 -8.02
CA GLY A 112 -15.17 25.52 -8.64
C GLY A 112 -15.43 25.40 -10.14
N ASP A 113 -14.59 24.65 -10.85
CA ASP A 113 -14.75 24.39 -12.28
C ASP A 113 -16.04 23.60 -12.57
N VAL A 114 -16.36 22.58 -11.76
CA VAL A 114 -17.58 21.76 -11.90
C VAL A 114 -18.87 22.55 -11.64
N ILE A 115 -18.86 23.50 -10.71
CA ILE A 115 -20.03 24.33 -10.40
C ILE A 115 -20.22 25.44 -11.45
N THR A 116 -19.13 25.87 -12.08
CA THR A 116 -19.14 26.93 -13.09
C THR A 116 -19.53 26.38 -14.49
N TYR A 117 -19.44 25.06 -14.69
CA TYR A 117 -19.87 24.35 -15.91
C TYR A 117 -21.32 23.87 -15.82
#